data_AF-A0AAY5KV60-F1
#
_entry.id   AF-A0AAY5KV60-F1
#
_cell.length_a   1.000
_cell.length_b   1.000
_cell.length_c   1.000
_cell.angle_alpha   90.00
_cell.angle_beta   90.00
_cell.angle_gamma   90.00
#
_symmetry.space_group_name_H-M   'P 1'
#
loop_
_entity.id
_entity.type
_entity.pdbx_description
1 polymer ?
#
loop_
_entity_poly.entity_id
_entity_poly.type
_entity_poly.pdbx_seq_one_letter_code
_entity_poly.pdbx_strand_id
1 'polypeptide(L)'
;MSYEHTASESKREQFRRYLEKAGVLDSLTNVLVALYEETEKPNNALDFLKHHLGVAGAEPADTEALRLELSELQQKLDLLTEENRDLRNRLQQYEPEPVDGAPE
;
A
#
# COMPACT_ATOMS: atom_id res chain seq x y z
N MET A 1 39.03 20.32 27.13
CA MET A 1 38.24 20.71 25.94
C MET A 1 37.92 19.54 25.00
N SER A 2 38.50 18.35 25.16
CA SER A 2 38.26 17.21 24.24
C SER A 2 36.96 16.42 24.51
N TYR A 3 36.36 16.55 25.70
CA TYR A 3 35.19 15.75 26.10
C TYR A 3 33.84 16.24 25.51
N GLU A 4 33.71 17.54 25.22
CA GLU A 4 32.48 18.06 24.58
C GLU A 4 32.42 17.71 23.09
N HIS A 5 33.57 17.63 22.43
CA HIS A 5 33.66 17.29 21.01
C HIS A 5 33.21 15.84 20.77
N THR A 6 33.69 14.89 21.56
CA THR A 6 33.32 13.46 21.44
C THR A 6 31.87 13.19 21.83
N ALA A 7 31.34 13.91 22.82
CA ALA A 7 29.92 13.84 23.18
C ALA A 7 29.02 14.39 22.06
N SER A 8 29.45 15.44 21.35
CA SER A 8 28.74 16.00 20.19
C SER A 8 28.77 15.08 18.97
N GLU A 9 29.90 14.39 18.74
CA GLU A 9 30.06 13.39 17.69
C GLU A 9 29.17 12.16 17.96
N SER A 10 29.09 11.72 19.21
CA SER A 10 28.22 10.62 19.62
C SER A 10 26.74 10.91 19.34
N LYS A 11 26.26 12.13 19.61
CA LYS A 11 24.87 12.52 19.28
C LYS A 11 24.60 12.55 17.78
N ARG A 12 25.55 13.06 16.98
CA ARG A 12 25.45 13.08 15.51
C ARG A 12 25.41 11.66 14.94
N GLU A 13 26.26 10.77 15.45
CA GLU A 13 26.31 9.37 15.03
C GLU A 13 25.01 8.62 15.39
N GLN A 14 24.47 8.83 16.59
CA GLN A 14 23.18 8.25 16.98
C GLN A 14 22.04 8.73 16.06
N PHE A 15 22.03 10.02 15.70
CA PHE A 15 21.03 10.56 14.79
C PHE A 15 21.19 9.97 13.38
N ARG A 16 22.42 9.84 12.88
CA ARG A 16 22.69 9.18 11.60
C ARG A 16 22.17 7.75 11.58
N ARG A 17 22.50 6.95 12.59
CA ARG A 17 22.02 5.55 12.71
C ARG A 17 20.52 5.46 12.82
N TYR A 18 19.88 6.41 13.48
CA TYR A 18 18.42 6.48 13.52
C TYR A 18 17.83 6.68 12.13
N LEU A 19 18.35 7.64 11.35
CA LEU A 19 17.88 7.89 9.99
C LEU A 19 18.13 6.70 9.05
N GLU A 20 19.27 6.03 9.21
CA GLU A 20 19.62 4.82 8.45
C GLU A 20 18.69 3.66 8.81
N LYS A 21 18.48 3.38 10.12
CA LYS A 21 17.57 2.33 10.58
C LYS A 21 16.12 2.59 10.19
N ALA A 22 15.71 3.86 10.12
CA ALA A 22 14.37 4.26 9.70
C ALA A 22 14.20 4.32 8.17
N GLY A 23 15.23 4.01 7.38
CA GLY A 23 15.17 4.03 5.90
C GLY A 23 15.10 5.42 5.27
N VAL A 24 15.26 6.49 6.07
CA VAL A 24 15.16 7.89 5.58
C VAL A 24 16.29 8.20 4.60
N LEU A 25 17.50 7.69 4.87
CA LEU A 25 18.64 7.89 3.98
C LEU A 25 18.46 7.18 2.64
N ASP A 26 17.92 5.96 2.65
CA ASP A 26 17.66 5.18 1.44
C ASP A 26 16.56 5.85 0.59
N SER A 27 15.48 6.29 1.22
CA SER A 27 14.40 7.02 0.54
C SER A 27 14.90 8.33 -0.10
N LEU A 28 15.68 9.13 0.64
CA LEU A 28 16.31 10.34 0.08
C LEU A 28 17.25 10.01 -1.08
N THR A 29 18.03 8.93 -0.97
CA THR A 29 18.94 8.48 -2.03
C THR A 29 18.17 8.08 -3.28
N ASN A 30 17.10 7.30 -3.14
CA ASN A 30 16.26 6.85 -4.25
C ASN A 30 15.60 8.04 -4.99
N VAL A 31 15.10 9.04 -4.26
CA VAL A 31 14.52 10.25 -4.89
C VAL A 31 15.58 11.05 -5.65
N LEU A 32 16.80 11.15 -5.11
CA LEU A 32 17.90 11.82 -5.80
C LEU A 32 18.38 11.05 -7.04
N VAL A 33 18.37 9.72 -7.00
CA VAL A 33 18.65 8.87 -8.17
C VAL A 33 17.57 9.06 -9.23
N ALA A 34 16.28 9.02 -8.87
CA ALA A 34 15.18 9.29 -9.80
C ALA A 34 15.32 10.66 -10.46
N LEU A 35 15.62 11.70 -9.67
CA LEU A 35 15.89 13.04 -10.21
C LEU A 35 17.11 13.05 -11.13
N TYR A 36 18.14 12.26 -10.84
CA TYR A 36 19.34 12.13 -11.67
C TYR A 36 19.04 11.46 -13.02
N GLU A 37 18.25 10.40 -13.02
CA GLU A 37 17.85 9.61 -14.20
C GLU A 37 16.83 10.33 -15.09
N GLU A 38 16.11 11.31 -14.56
CA GLU A 38 15.14 12.10 -15.31
C GLU A 38 15.76 12.74 -16.58
N THR A 39 15.25 12.34 -17.74
CA THR A 39 15.76 12.76 -19.06
C THR A 39 15.50 14.24 -19.33
N GLU A 40 14.36 14.77 -18.87
CA GLU A 40 14.05 16.20 -18.85
C GLU A 40 14.09 16.70 -17.41
N LYS A 41 15.14 17.47 -17.07
CA LYS A 41 15.28 17.99 -15.70
C LYS A 41 14.10 18.91 -15.37
N PRO A 42 13.40 18.68 -14.25
CA PRO A 42 12.30 19.54 -13.85
C PRO A 42 12.82 20.96 -13.61
N ASN A 43 12.08 21.96 -14.10
CA ASN A 43 12.40 23.38 -13.89
C ASN A 43 12.50 23.74 -12.40
N ASN A 44 11.82 22.98 -11.53
CA ASN A 44 11.93 23.10 -10.08
C ASN A 44 12.22 21.74 -9.43
N ALA A 45 13.50 21.46 -9.18
CA ALA A 45 13.95 20.25 -8.50
C ALA A 45 13.36 20.10 -7.08
N LEU A 46 13.14 21.21 -6.35
CA LEU A 46 12.58 21.13 -4.99
C LEU A 46 11.14 20.62 -4.99
N ASP A 47 10.34 20.99 -5.99
CA ASP A 47 8.96 20.50 -6.09
C ASP A 47 8.93 19.02 -6.49
N PHE A 48 9.86 18.57 -7.35
CA PHE A 48 10.05 17.15 -7.65
C PHE A 48 10.34 16.34 -6.39
N LEU A 49 11.29 16.80 -5.55
CA LEU A 49 11.62 16.14 -4.28
C LEU A 49 10.40 16.07 -3.35
N LYS A 50 9.66 17.17 -3.17
CA LYS A 50 8.47 17.19 -2.30
C LYS A 50 7.42 16.19 -2.75
N HIS A 51 7.18 16.09 -4.05
CA HIS A 51 6.21 15.15 -4.60
C HIS A 51 6.67 13.71 -4.41
N HIS A 52 7.91 13.41 -4.79
CA HIS A 52 8.44 12.05 -4.71
C HIS A 52 8.64 11.57 -3.27
N LEU A 53 9.00 12.44 -2.33
CA LEU A 53 9.07 12.09 -0.90
C LEU A 53 7.69 11.86 -0.28
N GLY A 54 6.64 12.55 -0.77
CA GLY A 54 5.26 12.32 -0.36
C GLY A 54 4.70 10.98 -0.86
N VAL A 55 5.17 10.50 -2.01
CA VAL A 55 4.79 9.21 -2.60
C VAL A 55 5.66 8.07 -2.09
N ALA A 56 6.94 8.32 -1.78
CA ALA A 56 7.89 7.33 -1.25
C ALA A 56 7.53 6.79 0.14
N GLY A 57 6.49 7.31 0.80
CA GLY A 57 5.90 6.72 2.01
C GLY A 57 4.97 5.52 1.73
N ALA A 58 4.58 5.30 0.47
CA ALA A 58 3.95 4.05 0.05
C ALA A 58 5.06 3.11 -0.42
N GLU A 59 5.54 2.26 0.49
CA GLU A 59 6.56 1.26 0.17
C GLU A 59 6.08 0.44 -1.05
N PRO A 60 6.92 0.25 -2.08
CA PRO A 60 6.53 -0.52 -3.26
C PRO A 60 6.12 -1.96 -2.87
N ALA A 61 6.75 -2.54 -1.85
CA ALA A 61 6.38 -3.83 -1.28
C ALA A 61 4.96 -3.83 -0.68
N ASP A 62 4.56 -2.76 0.00
CA ASP A 62 3.20 -2.62 0.54
C ASP A 62 2.19 -2.46 -0.60
N THR A 63 2.55 -1.74 -1.66
CA THR A 63 1.65 -1.61 -2.82
C THR A 63 1.47 -2.92 -3.59
N GLU A 64 2.51 -3.75 -3.69
CA GLU A 64 2.44 -5.08 -4.30
C GLU A 64 1.64 -6.05 -3.44
N ALA A 65 1.87 -6.06 -2.13
CA ALA A 65 1.10 -6.87 -1.18
C ALA A 65 -0.39 -6.51 -1.20
N LEU A 66 -0.71 -5.20 -1.18
CA LEU A 66 -2.09 -4.72 -1.28
C LEU A 66 -2.75 -5.08 -2.62
N ARG A 67 -2.00 -5.06 -3.73
CA ARG A 67 -2.51 -5.50 -5.04
C ARG A 67 -2.82 -6.99 -5.06
N LEU A 68 -1.95 -7.81 -4.45
CA LEU A 68 -2.18 -9.25 -4.33
C LEU A 68 -3.42 -9.54 -3.50
N GLU A 69 -3.55 -8.90 -2.34
CA GLU A 69 -4.70 -9.05 -1.45
C GLU A 69 -6.02 -8.62 -2.12
N LEU A 70 -6.00 -7.51 -2.87
CA LEU A 70 -7.15 -7.09 -3.68
C LEU A 70 -7.53 -8.15 -4.71
N SER A 71 -6.56 -8.71 -5.43
CA SER A 71 -6.81 -9.77 -6.42
C SER A 71 -7.41 -11.03 -5.77
N GLU A 72 -6.90 -11.45 -4.62
CA GLU A 72 -7.42 -12.60 -3.88
C GLU A 72 -8.84 -12.37 -3.36
N LEU A 73 -9.11 -11.18 -2.83
CA LEU A 73 -10.45 -10.80 -2.37
C LEU A 73 -11.45 -10.74 -3.53
N GLN A 74 -11.04 -10.20 -4.68
CA GLN A 74 -11.88 -10.18 -5.89
C GLN A 74 -12.27 -11.61 -6.31
N GLN A 75 -11.30 -12.53 -6.37
CA GLN A 75 -11.56 -13.94 -6.69
C GLN A 75 -12.51 -14.60 -5.69
N LYS A 76 -12.33 -14.36 -4.38
CA LYS A 76 -13.24 -14.89 -3.36
C LYS A 76 -14.64 -14.34 -3.52
N LEU A 77 -14.77 -13.05 -3.83
CA LEU A 77 -16.06 -12.40 -4.03
C LEU A 77 -16.78 -13.02 -5.23
N ASP A 78 -16.08 -13.23 -6.35
CA ASP A 78 -16.65 -13.84 -7.55
C ASP A 78 -17.15 -15.27 -7.26
N LEU A 79 -16.32 -16.09 -6.60
CA LEU A 79 -16.70 -17.46 -6.21
C LEU A 79 -17.91 -17.49 -5.28
N LEU A 80 -17.91 -16.65 -4.24
CA LEU A 80 -19.04 -16.56 -3.31
C LEU A 80 -20.30 -16.05 -3.99
N THR A 81 -20.18 -15.14 -4.96
CA THR A 81 -21.33 -14.61 -5.70
C THR A 81 -21.93 -15.68 -6.61
N GLU A 82 -21.08 -16.48 -7.27
CA GLU A 82 -21.52 -17.62 -8.08
C GLU A 82 -22.18 -18.70 -7.23
N GLU A 83 -21.58 -19.07 -6.09
CA GLU A 83 -22.17 -20.01 -5.15
C GLU A 83 -23.51 -19.51 -4.60
N ASN A 84 -23.61 -18.23 -4.24
CA ASN A 84 -24.86 -17.63 -3.75
C ASN A 84 -25.94 -17.68 -4.82
N ARG A 85 -25.58 -17.42 -6.08
CA ARG A 85 -26.51 -17.52 -7.22
C ARG A 85 -27.00 -18.96 -7.37
N ASP A 86 -26.11 -19.94 -7.33
CA ASP A 86 -26.47 -21.34 -7.51
C ASP A 86 -27.32 -21.87 -6.35
N LEU A 87 -27.01 -21.48 -5.11
CA LEU A 87 -27.81 -21.81 -3.94
C LEU A 87 -29.20 -21.17 -4.00
N ARG A 88 -29.30 -19.90 -4.43
CA ARG A 88 -30.60 -19.23 -4.65
C ARG A 88 -31.42 -19.94 -5.72
N ASN A 89 -30.79 -20.32 -6.84
CA ASN A 89 -31.45 -21.06 -7.91
C ASN A 89 -31.95 -22.44 -7.41
N ARG A 90 -31.17 -23.14 -6.57
CA ARG A 90 -31.61 -24.39 -5.95
C ARG A 90 -32.74 -24.16 -4.97
N LEU A 91 -32.67 -23.14 -4.13
CA LEU A 91 -33.74 -22.81 -3.17
C LEU A 91 -35.06 -22.51 -3.87
N GLN A 92 -35.04 -21.79 -4.99
CA GLN A 92 -36.25 -21.55 -5.80
C GLN A 92 -36.89 -22.84 -6.34
N GLN A 93 -36.14 -23.92 -6.55
CA GLN A 93 -36.68 -25.21 -6.97
C GLN A 93 -37.38 -25.97 -5.84
N TYR A 94 -37.08 -25.61 -4.58
CA TYR A 94 -37.66 -26.23 -3.38
C TYR A 94 -38.62 -25.28 -2.64
N GLU A 95 -38.75 -24.04 -3.09
CA GLU A 95 -39.77 -23.12 -2.60
C GLU A 95 -41.11 -23.67 -3.09
N PRO A 96 -42.00 -24.14 -2.20
CA PRO A 96 -43.31 -24.60 -2.62
C PRO A 96 -43.99 -23.43 -3.33
N GLU A 97 -44.67 -23.69 -4.45
CA GLU A 97 -45.58 -22.69 -5.02
C GLU A 97 -46.43 -22.16 -3.87
N PRO A 98 -46.59 -20.82 -3.73
CA PRO A 98 -47.55 -20.32 -2.78
C PRO A 98 -48.85 -21.03 -3.11
N VAL A 99 -49.36 -21.81 -2.15
CA VAL A 99 -50.62 -22.53 -2.29
C VAL A 99 -51.68 -21.45 -2.45
N ASP A 100 -51.89 -21.03 -3.69
CA ASP A 100 -52.93 -20.11 -4.06
C ASP A 100 -54.23 -20.90 -3.99
N GLY A 101 -55.07 -20.51 -3.03
CA GLY A 101 -56.41 -21.08 -2.85
C GLY A 101 -56.49 -22.23 -1.85
N ALA A 102 -56.59 -21.88 -0.56
CA ALA A 102 -57.54 -22.59 0.30
C ALA A 102 -58.86 -21.80 0.29
N PRO A 103 -59.91 -22.26 -0.42
CA PRO A 103 -61.26 -21.88 -0.08
C PRO A 103 -61.73 -22.81 1.06
N GLU A 104 -61.98 -22.23 2.23
CA GLU A 104 -63.21 -22.42 3.05
C GLU A 104 -63.16 -21.55 4.31
#